data_AF-C7H774-F1
#
_entry.id   AF-C7H774-F1
#
_cell.length_a   1.000
_cell.length_b   1.000
_cell.length_c   1.000
_cell.angle_alpha   90.00
_cell.angle_beta   90.00
_cell.angle_gamma   90.00
#
_symmetry.space_group_name_H-M   'P 1'
#
loop_
_entity.id
_entity.type
_entity.pdbx_description
1 polymer ?
#
loop_
_entity_poly.entity_id
_entity_poly.type
_entity_poly.pdbx_seq_one_letter_code
_entity_poly.pdbx_strand_id
1 'polypeptide(L)'
;MEIVEDREEGGYVVSYPDLPGCLTCGETIESAVENARDAKRVWLEAALEEGVSIPMPDSLEDYSGQFKLRLPRSLHRALAEHSQREGISMNQYCVYLLAKNDALHAG
;
A
#
# COMPACT_ATOMS: atom_id res chain seq x y z
N MET A 1 -6.43 6.37 -1.42
CA MET A 1 -6.80 7.72 -1.90
C MET A 1 -5.52 8.51 -1.95
N GLU A 2 -5.24 9.13 -3.08
CA GLU A 2 -4.05 9.96 -3.29
C GLU A 2 -4.49 11.39 -3.57
N ILE A 3 -3.78 12.36 -3.02
CA ILE A 3 -4.05 13.79 -3.22
C ILE A 3 -2.79 14.41 -3.82
N VAL A 4 -2.94 15.11 -4.94
CA VAL A 4 -1.87 15.81 -5.64
C VAL A 4 -2.27 17.26 -5.83
N GLU A 5 -1.36 18.18 -5.54
CA GLU A 5 -1.56 19.61 -5.81
C GLU A 5 -1.50 19.86 -7.32
N ASP A 6 -2.51 20.54 -7.86
CA ASP A 6 -2.50 21.00 -9.24
C ASP A 6 -1.78 22.35 -9.31
N ARG A 7 -0.58 22.34 -9.88
CA ARG A 7 0.27 23.53 -9.98
C ARG A 7 -0.05 24.40 -11.21
N GLU A 8 -0.81 23.88 -12.16
CA GLU A 8 -1.15 24.60 -13.39
C GLU A 8 -2.46 25.37 -13.22
N GLU A 9 -3.49 24.71 -12.68
CA GLU A 9 -4.82 25.30 -12.48
C GLU A 9 -5.04 25.81 -11.04
N GLY A 10 -4.20 25.37 -10.09
CA GLY A 10 -4.39 25.62 -8.67
C GLY A 10 -5.38 24.64 -8.03
N GLY A 11 -5.22 24.38 -6.72
CA GLY A 11 -6.07 23.45 -5.98
C GLY A 11 -5.51 22.03 -5.92
N TYR A 12 -6.39 21.04 -5.76
CA TYR A 12 -6.03 19.66 -5.47
C TYR A 12 -6.82 18.68 -6.32
N VAL A 13 -6.13 17.68 -6.86
CA VAL A 13 -6.70 16.54 -7.57
C VAL A 13 -6.63 15.32 -6.66
N VAL A 14 -7.71 14.55 -6.60
CA VAL A 14 -7.84 13.35 -5.78
C VAL A 14 -8.19 12.15 -6.65
N SER A 15 -7.52 11.03 -6.40
CA SER A 15 -7.78 9.76 -7.08
C SER A 15 -7.92 8.60 -6.09
N TYR A 16 -8.61 7.55 -6.52
CA TYR A 16 -8.61 6.25 -5.86
C TYR A 16 -7.84 5.25 -6.73
N PRO A 17 -6.58 4.89 -6.36
CA PRO A 17 -5.81 3.89 -7.10
C PRO A 17 -6.54 2.56 -7.28
N ASP A 18 -7.32 2.17 -6.26
CA ASP A 18 -8.13 0.95 -6.27
C ASP A 18 -9.36 1.05 -7.19
N LEU A 19 -9.76 2.25 -7.63
CA LEU A 19 -10.90 2.47 -8.52
C LEU A 19 -10.43 3.23 -9.77
N PRO A 20 -9.82 2.54 -10.76
CA PRO A 20 -9.26 3.18 -11.94
C PRO A 20 -10.27 4.11 -12.64
N GLY A 21 -9.86 5.35 -12.87
CA GLY A 21 -10.71 6.38 -13.49
C GLY A 21 -11.60 7.17 -12.52
N CYS A 22 -11.64 6.83 -11.22
CA CYS A 22 -12.28 7.66 -10.21
C CYS A 22 -11.37 8.83 -9.82
N LEU A 23 -11.60 9.99 -10.45
CA LEU A 23 -10.82 11.22 -10.28
C LEU A 23 -11.77 12.39 -9.94
N THR A 24 -11.31 13.31 -9.10
CA THR A 24 -12.00 14.58 -8.84
C THR A 24 -11.01 15.67 -8.46
N CYS A 25 -11.49 16.91 -8.33
CA CYS A 25 -10.68 18.05 -7.90
C CYS A 25 -11.43 18.93 -6.89
N GLY A 26 -10.70 19.81 -6.20
CA GLY A 26 -11.25 20.82 -5.30
C GLY A 26 -10.24 21.93 -5.01
N GLU A 27 -10.73 23.12 -4.71
CA GLU A 27 -9.87 24.30 -4.45
C GLU A 27 -9.09 24.19 -3.13
N THR A 28 -9.66 23.49 -2.15
CA THR A 28 -9.01 23.17 -0.87
C THR A 28 -8.94 21.67 -0.67
N ILE A 29 -8.06 21.22 0.23
CA ILE A 29 -7.92 19.80 0.58
C ILE A 29 -9.27 19.25 1.09
N GLU A 30 -9.96 20.02 1.94
CA GLU A 30 -11.25 19.62 2.52
C GLU A 30 -12.30 19.41 1.43
N SER A 31 -12.43 20.37 0.50
CA SER A 31 -13.37 20.26 -0.62
C SER A 31 -13.01 19.10 -1.54
N ALA A 32 -11.73 18.90 -1.83
CA ALA A 32 -11.27 17.82 -2.69
C ALA A 32 -11.56 16.43 -2.07
N VAL A 33 -11.44 16.30 -0.75
CA VAL A 33 -11.77 15.07 -0.01
C VAL A 33 -13.28 14.81 0.02
N GLU A 34 -14.10 15.85 0.19
CA GLU A 34 -15.56 15.73 0.14
C GLU A 34 -16.02 15.29 -1.25
N ASN A 35 -15.53 15.96 -2.29
CA ASN A 35 -15.78 15.60 -3.69
C ASN A 35 -15.33 14.16 -3.99
N ALA A 36 -14.22 13.70 -3.40
CA ALA A 36 -13.72 12.35 -3.63
C ALA A 36 -14.68 11.28 -3.08
N ARG A 37 -15.30 11.52 -1.92
CA ARG A 37 -16.30 10.61 -1.35
C ARG A 37 -17.50 10.47 -2.28
N ASP A 38 -17.96 11.57 -2.86
CA ASP A 38 -19.06 11.56 -3.81
C ASP A 38 -18.67 10.90 -5.15
N ALA A 39 -17.49 11.21 -5.68
CA ALA A 39 -16.96 10.58 -6.89
C ALA A 39 -16.85 9.06 -6.74
N LYS A 40 -16.39 8.58 -5.58
CA LYS A 40 -16.35 7.14 -5.26
C LYS A 40 -17.75 6.52 -5.28
N ARG A 41 -18.74 7.17 -4.66
CA ARG A 41 -20.12 6.67 -4.63
C ARG A 41 -20.70 6.55 -6.03
N VAL A 42 -20.59 7.62 -6.83
CA VAL A 42 -21.09 7.66 -8.22
C VAL A 42 -20.39 6.62 -9.10
N TRP A 43 -19.07 6.48 -8.96
CA TRP A 43 -18.29 5.49 -9.70
C TRP A 43 -18.78 4.06 -9.41
N LEU A 44 -19.03 3.74 -8.14
CA LEU A 44 -19.53 2.42 -7.72
C LEU A 44 -20.96 2.16 -8.24
N GLU A 45 -21.84 3.16 -8.18
CA GLU A 45 -23.19 3.08 -8.74
C GLU A 45 -23.16 2.79 -10.24
N ALA A 46 -22.38 3.56 -11.00
CA ALA A 46 -22.23 3.36 -12.44
C ALA A 46 -21.64 1.98 -12.79
N ALA A 47 -20.60 1.53 -12.05
CA ALA A 47 -20.00 0.23 -12.26
C ALA A 47 -20.99 -0.92 -12.01
N LEU A 48 -21.85 -0.81 -10.99
CA LEU A 48 -22.91 -1.79 -10.73
C LEU A 48 -23.98 -1.80 -11.83
N GLU A 49 -24.40 -0.63 -12.32
CA GLU A 49 -25.41 -0.50 -13.38
C GLU A 49 -24.92 -1.05 -14.73
N GLU A 50 -23.66 -0.79 -15.08
CA GLU A 50 -23.05 -1.25 -16.31
C GLU A 50 -22.54 -2.70 -16.24
N GLY A 51 -22.61 -3.33 -15.06
CA GLY A 51 -22.08 -4.69 -14.84
C GLY A 51 -20.55 -4.77 -14.95
N VAL A 52 -19.86 -3.66 -14.71
CA VAL A 52 -18.40 -3.57 -14.68
C VAL A 52 -17.90 -4.27 -13.41
N SER A 53 -16.82 -5.06 -13.55
CA SER A 53 -16.20 -5.70 -12.40
C SER A 53 -15.61 -4.65 -11.46
N ILE A 54 -16.11 -4.62 -10.22
CA ILE A 54 -15.57 -3.76 -9.17
C ILE A 54 -14.41 -4.49 -8.49
N PRO A 55 -13.20 -3.90 -8.47
CA PRO A 55 -12.08 -4.47 -7.74
C PRO A 55 -12.42 -4.51 -6.25
N MET A 56 -12.29 -5.69 -5.65
CA MET A 56 -12.42 -5.85 -4.21
C MET A 56 -11.16 -5.35 -3.52
N PRO A 57 -11.26 -4.79 -2.30
CA PRO A 57 -10.09 -4.50 -1.49
C PRO A 57 -9.25 -5.76 -1.29
N ASP A 58 -7.93 -5.61 -1.32
CA ASP A 58 -7.01 -6.69 -0.96
C ASP A 58 -7.34 -7.22 0.45
N SER A 59 -7.35 -8.53 0.60
CA SER A 59 -7.44 -9.21 1.89
C SER A 59 -6.06 -9.62 2.38
N LEU A 60 -5.88 -9.67 3.70
CA LEU A 60 -4.69 -10.32 4.28
C LEU A 60 -4.55 -11.77 3.82
N GLU A 61 -5.66 -12.42 3.49
CA GLU A 61 -5.71 -13.80 2.99
C GLU A 61 -5.05 -13.96 1.61
N ASP A 62 -4.91 -12.86 0.84
CA ASP A 62 -4.24 -12.87 -0.47
C ASP A 62 -2.72 -12.95 -0.35
N TYR A 63 -2.17 -12.64 0.83
CA TYR A 63 -0.73 -12.61 1.08
C TYR A 63 -0.26 -13.90 1.77
N SER A 64 0.53 -14.70 1.04
CA SER A 64 1.05 -15.98 1.57
C SER A 64 2.02 -15.85 2.76
N GLY A 65 2.52 -14.64 3.04
CA GLY A 65 3.63 -14.42 3.97
C GLY A 65 4.97 -15.01 3.53
N GLN A 66 5.05 -15.58 2.32
CA GLN A 66 6.24 -16.24 1.79
C GLN A 66 6.75 -15.51 0.56
N PHE A 67 8.04 -15.20 0.57
CA PHE A 67 8.74 -14.68 -0.60
C PHE A 67 10.17 -15.22 -0.63
N LYS A 68 10.66 -15.53 -1.84
CA LYS A 68 12.02 -16.05 -2.04
C LYS A 68 12.94 -14.91 -2.42
N LEU A 69 14.04 -14.75 -1.69
CA LEU A 69 15.06 -13.76 -1.98
C LEU A 69 16.35 -14.38 -2.48
N ARG A 70 17.08 -13.64 -3.32
CA ARG A 70 18.50 -13.89 -3.61
C ARG A 70 19.33 -12.89 -2.83
N LEU A 71 20.28 -13.38 -2.03
CA LEU A 71 21.13 -12.57 -1.17
C LEU A 71 22.61 -12.71 -1.58
N PRO A 72 23.42 -11.65 -1.45
CA PRO A 72 24.88 -11.80 -1.51
C PRO A 72 25.37 -12.83 -0.49
N ARG A 73 26.37 -13.63 -0.87
CA ARG A 73 26.91 -14.70 0.00
C ARG A 73 27.41 -14.16 1.35
N SER A 74 27.98 -12.97 1.35
CA SER A 74 28.44 -12.29 2.57
C SER A 74 27.30 -11.98 3.54
N LEU A 75 26.18 -11.47 3.04
CA LEU A 75 25.00 -11.18 3.84
C LEU A 75 24.37 -12.46 4.39
N HIS A 76 24.23 -13.49 3.55
CA HIS A 76 23.74 -14.79 4.00
C HIS A 76 24.59 -15.37 5.14
N ARG A 77 25.93 -15.30 5.02
CA ARG A 77 26.85 -15.74 6.09
C ARG A 77 26.60 -14.97 7.39
N ALA A 78 26.52 -13.65 7.32
CA ALA A 78 26.30 -12.82 8.50
C ALA A 78 24.97 -13.17 9.19
N LEU A 79 23.88 -13.33 8.43
CA LEU A 79 22.57 -13.71 8.98
C LEU A 79 22.62 -15.08 9.67
N ALA A 80 23.32 -16.07 9.09
CA ALA A 80 23.45 -17.40 9.67
C ALA A 80 24.28 -17.41 10.97
N GLU A 81 25.40 -16.69 11.00
CA GLU A 81 26.24 -16.55 12.21
C GLU A 81 25.47 -15.83 13.32
N HIS A 82 24.73 -14.78 12.97
CA HIS A 82 23.95 -14.01 13.93
C HIS A 82 22.79 -14.82 14.51
N SER A 83 22.03 -15.54 13.67
CA SER A 83 20.92 -16.35 14.15
C SER A 83 21.39 -17.47 15.09
N GLN A 84 22.57 -18.05 14.83
CA GLN A 84 23.19 -19.04 15.73
C GLN A 84 23.54 -18.43 17.10
N ARG A 85 24.09 -17.22 17.14
CA ARG A 85 24.40 -16.52 18.40
C ARG A 85 23.14 -16.21 19.22
N GLU A 86 22.05 -15.87 18.56
CA GLU A 86 20.73 -15.64 19.18
C GLU A 86 20.02 -16.96 19.57
N GLY A 87 20.53 -18.11 19.13
CA GLY A 87 19.95 -19.42 19.43
C GLY A 87 18.62 -19.70 18.71
N ILE A 88 18.36 -19.04 17.59
CA ILE A 88 17.11 -19.19 16.81
C ILE A 88 17.39 -19.56 15.34
N SER A 89 16.35 -20.02 14.63
CA SER A 89 16.47 -20.28 13.21
C SER A 89 16.76 -18.99 12.43
N MET A 90 17.47 -19.10 11.30
CA MET A 90 17.75 -17.95 10.45
C MET A 90 16.46 -17.28 9.95
N ASN A 91 15.41 -18.05 9.65
CA ASN A 91 14.11 -17.50 9.27
C ASN A 91 13.50 -16.67 10.40
N GLN A 92 13.52 -17.18 11.65
CA GLN A 92 13.01 -16.43 12.80
C GLN A 92 13.82 -15.15 13.05
N TYR A 93 15.15 -15.21 12.86
CA TYR A 93 16.01 -14.06 12.97
C TYR A 93 15.70 -13.00 11.90
N CYS A 94 15.47 -13.41 10.65
CA CYS A 94 15.04 -12.51 9.59
C CYS A 94 13.68 -11.87 9.90
N VAL A 95 12.70 -12.63 10.39
CA VAL A 95 11.40 -12.09 10.82
C VAL A 95 11.56 -11.06 11.93
N TYR A 96 12.39 -11.33 12.94
CA TYR A 96 12.71 -10.37 14.01
C TYR A 96 13.30 -9.07 13.46
N LEU A 97 14.28 -9.15 12.55
CA LEU A 97 14.89 -7.96 11.95
C LEU A 97 13.89 -7.16 11.12
N LEU A 98 13.04 -7.84 10.34
CA LEU A 98 11.99 -7.19 9.53
C LEU A 98 10.98 -6.48 10.42
N ALA A 99 10.46 -7.15 11.44
CA ALA A 99 9.49 -6.55 12.38
C ALA A 99 10.08 -5.35 13.13
N LYS A 100 11.34 -5.44 13.56
CA LYS A 100 12.03 -4.33 14.24
C LYS A 100 12.22 -3.14 13.30
N ASN A 101 12.58 -3.38 12.04
CA ASN A 101 12.79 -2.32 11.06
C ASN A 101 11.47 -1.65 10.65
N ASP A 102 10.43 -2.45 10.40
CA ASP A 102 9.09 -1.97 10.04
C ASP A 102 8.52 -1.05 11.13
N ALA A 103 8.66 -1.43 12.40
CA ALA A 103 8.24 -0.62 13.54
C ALA A 103 8.95 0.75 13.63
N LEU A 104 10.14 0.92 13.03
CA LEU A 104 10.83 2.21 12.96
C LEU A 104 10.27 3.13 11.86
N HIS A 105 9.56 2.57 10.88
CA HIS A 105 9.05 3.29 9.72
C HIS A 105 7.52 3.42 9.71
N ALA A 106 6.80 2.72 10.59
CA ALA A 106 5.34 2.80 10.74
C ALA A 106 4.84 4.09 11.44
N GLY A 107 5.58 5.19 11.33
CA GLY A 107 5.27 6.50 11.92
C GLY A 107 4.69 7.48 10.91
#